data_AF-A0A067F6E9-F1
#
_entry.id   AF-A0A067F6E9-F1
#
_cell.length_a   1.000
_cell.length_b   1.000
_cell.length_c   1.000
_cell.angle_alpha   90.00
_cell.angle_beta   90.00
_cell.angle_gamma   90.00
#
_symmetry.space_group_name_H-M   'P 1'
#
loop_
_entity.id
_entity.type
_entity.pdbx_description
1 polymer ?
#
loop_
_entity_poly.entity_id
_entity_poly.type
_entity_poly.pdbx_seq_one_letter_code
_entity_poly.pdbx_strand_id
1 'polypeptide(L)'
;MQTLSLSLSLLFFYRSKSPAMGDDYLQLFVDETTLYNRIVLANLLPSKWWDPLPHVLQTWLRNYIAGTLLYLVSGLLWCFYVYYLKRNVYVPKDDIPTRKAMLLQIFVAMKAMPWYVGLPTVSEYMIENGWTKCFARISDIGWFAYLVYLVIYLVLVEFGIYWMHRELHDIKFLYKHLHATHHIYNKQNTLSPFA
;
A
#
# COMPACT_ATOMS: atom_id res chain seq x y z
N MET A 1 0.03 -11.36 21.29
CA MET A 1 0.96 -10.32 20.81
C MET A 1 0.90 -10.36 19.29
N GLN A 2 0.08 -9.50 18.68
CA GLN A 2 -0.19 -9.51 17.24
C GLN A 2 1.03 -8.95 16.49
N THR A 3 1.79 -9.82 15.83
CA THR A 3 2.91 -9.45 14.98
C THR A 3 2.40 -9.18 13.57
N LEU A 4 2.50 -7.93 13.12
CA LEU A 4 2.34 -7.56 11.70
C LEU A 4 3.32 -8.38 10.86
N SER A 5 2.80 -9.20 9.94
CA SER A 5 3.62 -9.93 8.98
C SER A 5 4.26 -8.93 8.00
N LEU A 6 5.57 -8.74 8.10
CA LEU A 6 6.35 -7.98 7.12
C LEU A 6 6.66 -8.93 5.95
N SER A 7 5.78 -8.90 4.95
CA SER A 7 5.88 -9.67 3.72
C SER A 7 7.02 -9.13 2.84
N LEU A 8 8.19 -9.80 2.84
CA LEU A 8 9.31 -9.58 1.92
C LEU A 8 9.12 -10.34 0.58
N SER A 9 7.95 -10.24 -0.03
CA SER A 9 7.55 -11.12 -1.16
C SER A 9 8.24 -10.81 -2.48
N LEU A 10 8.95 -9.68 -2.60
CA LEU A 10 9.57 -9.26 -3.86
C LEU A 10 10.95 -9.88 -4.13
N LEU A 11 11.51 -10.65 -3.20
CA LEU A 11 12.95 -10.96 -3.22
C LEU A 11 13.33 -12.39 -3.58
N PHE A 12 12.39 -13.34 -3.55
CA PHE A 12 12.71 -14.72 -3.85
C PHE A 12 11.57 -15.39 -4.62
N PHE A 13 11.53 -15.14 -5.93
CA PHE A 13 10.78 -15.97 -6.86
C PHE A 13 11.46 -17.34 -6.93
N TYR A 14 10.93 -18.31 -6.19
CA TYR A 14 11.40 -19.68 -6.25
C TYR A 14 10.45 -20.47 -7.17
N ARG A 15 10.94 -20.88 -8.35
CA ARG A 15 10.14 -21.52 -9.42
C ARG A 15 9.76 -22.99 -9.15
N SER A 16 9.96 -23.51 -7.94
CA SER A 16 9.37 -24.78 -7.53
C SER A 16 8.59 -24.54 -6.25
N LYS A 17 7.43 -25.20 -6.04
CA LYS A 17 6.86 -25.33 -4.69
C LYS A 17 8.03 -25.67 -3.76
N SER A 18 8.37 -24.80 -2.80
CA SER A 18 9.40 -25.13 -1.83
C SER A 18 8.90 -26.37 -1.08
N PRO A 19 9.61 -27.51 -1.10
CA PRO A 19 9.21 -28.70 -0.33
C PRO A 19 9.26 -28.48 1.20
N ALA A 20 9.54 -27.25 1.65
CA ALA A 20 9.81 -26.89 3.04
C ALA A 20 8.64 -26.18 3.74
N MET A 21 7.64 -25.65 3.04
CA MET A 21 6.43 -25.13 3.69
C MET A 21 5.33 -26.18 3.53
N GLY A 22 5.03 -26.90 4.61
CA GLY A 22 3.89 -27.82 4.64
C GLY A 22 2.60 -27.06 4.34
N ASP A 23 1.61 -27.73 3.77
CA ASP A 23 0.31 -27.13 3.44
C ASP A 23 -0.32 -26.44 4.67
N ASP A 24 -0.12 -26.99 5.87
CA ASP A 24 -0.52 -26.39 7.15
C ASP A 24 0.11 -25.02 7.44
N TYR A 25 1.35 -24.80 6.99
CA TYR A 25 2.06 -23.53 7.17
C TYR A 25 1.57 -22.47 6.18
N LEU A 26 1.26 -22.85 4.94
CA LEU A 26 0.65 -21.95 3.96
C LEU A 26 -0.75 -21.51 4.39
N GLN A 27 -1.50 -22.41 5.04
CA GLN A 27 -2.83 -22.12 5.56
C GLN A 27 -2.82 -20.96 6.58
N LEU A 28 -1.74 -20.77 7.33
CA LEU A 28 -1.60 -19.64 8.25
C LEU A 28 -1.77 -18.29 7.55
N PHE A 29 -1.26 -18.13 6.33
CA PHE A 29 -1.37 -16.89 5.56
C PHE A 29 -2.80 -16.71 5.02
N VAL A 30 -3.42 -17.79 4.54
CA VAL A 30 -4.82 -17.76 4.06
C VAL A 30 -5.77 -17.42 5.20
N ASP A 31 -5.57 -17.99 6.39
CA ASP A 31 -6.38 -17.71 7.57
C ASP A 31 -6.21 -16.26 8.03
N GLU A 32 -4.98 -15.74 8.00
CA GLU A 32 -4.66 -14.35 8.34
C GLU A 32 -5.35 -13.38 7.37
N THR A 33 -5.20 -13.56 6.05
CA THR A 33 -5.83 -12.66 5.06
C THR A 33 -7.35 -12.78 5.08
N THR A 34 -7.89 -13.99 5.33
CA THR A 34 -9.33 -14.20 5.54
C THR A 34 -9.83 -13.42 6.75
N LEU A 35 -9.09 -13.45 7.87
CA LEU A 35 -9.41 -12.67 9.06
C LEU A 35 -9.42 -11.17 8.73
N TYR A 36 -8.41 -10.67 8.02
CA TYR A 36 -8.34 -9.26 7.61
C TYR A 36 -9.49 -8.86 6.68
N ASN A 37 -9.84 -9.72 5.73
CA ASN A 37 -11.01 -9.52 4.85
C ASN A 37 -12.28 -9.38 5.70
N ARG A 38 -12.49 -10.26 6.68
CA ARG A 38 -13.65 -10.18 7.58
C ARG A 38 -13.65 -8.92 8.44
N ILE A 39 -12.51 -8.54 9.02
CA ILE A 39 -12.41 -7.34 9.87
C ILE A 39 -12.82 -6.09 9.09
N VAL A 40 -12.39 -5.94 7.83
CA VAL A 40 -12.72 -4.73 7.05
C VAL A 40 -14.08 -4.87 6.36
N LEU A 41 -14.28 -5.93 5.59
CA LEU A 41 -15.44 -6.07 4.71
C LEU A 41 -16.72 -6.34 5.49
N ALA A 42 -16.70 -7.19 6.52
CA ALA A 42 -17.90 -7.50 7.29
C ALA A 42 -18.40 -6.30 8.11
N ASN A 43 -17.49 -5.42 8.54
CA ASN A 43 -17.85 -4.23 9.32
C ASN A 43 -18.30 -3.05 8.43
N LEU A 44 -17.88 -3.00 7.17
CA LEU A 44 -18.12 -1.85 6.29
C LEU A 44 -19.10 -2.13 5.16
N LEU A 45 -19.30 -3.40 4.78
CA LEU A 45 -20.14 -3.79 3.65
C LEU A 45 -21.15 -4.90 4.04
N PRO A 46 -22.36 -4.88 3.46
CA PRO A 46 -23.28 -6.02 3.59
C PRO A 46 -22.67 -7.30 3.01
N SER A 47 -22.79 -8.44 3.71
CA SER A 47 -22.16 -9.72 3.32
C SER A 47 -22.45 -10.12 1.87
N LYS A 48 -23.68 -9.90 1.41
CA LYS A 48 -24.12 -10.17 0.02
C LYS A 48 -23.27 -9.48 -1.08
N TRP A 49 -22.50 -8.44 -0.74
CA TRP A 49 -21.68 -7.71 -1.71
C TRP A 49 -20.27 -8.26 -1.87
N TRP A 50 -19.76 -8.99 -0.87
CA TRP A 50 -18.35 -9.40 -0.85
C TRP A 50 -18.13 -10.88 -0.56
N ASP A 51 -19.00 -11.51 0.23
CA ASP A 51 -18.89 -12.93 0.60
C ASP A 51 -18.90 -13.88 -0.61
N PRO A 52 -19.69 -13.64 -1.69
CA PRO A 52 -19.65 -14.48 -2.89
C PRO A 52 -18.41 -14.27 -3.77
N LEU A 53 -17.60 -13.22 -3.52
CA LEU A 53 -16.45 -12.92 -4.36
C LEU A 53 -15.34 -13.95 -4.13
N PRO A 54 -14.54 -14.31 -5.16
CA PRO A 54 -13.30 -15.05 -4.98
C PRO A 54 -12.38 -14.38 -3.96
N HIS A 55 -11.64 -15.16 -3.17
CA HIS A 55 -10.78 -14.68 -2.09
C HIS A 55 -9.85 -13.54 -2.52
N VAL A 56 -9.22 -13.65 -3.70
CA VAL A 56 -8.34 -12.60 -4.25
C VAL A 56 -9.07 -11.28 -4.46
N LEU A 57 -10.33 -11.32 -4.91
CA LEU A 57 -11.14 -10.12 -5.08
C LEU A 57 -11.62 -9.56 -3.74
N GLN A 58 -11.86 -10.40 -2.73
CA GLN A 58 -12.10 -9.93 -1.37
C GLN A 58 -10.86 -9.21 -0.83
N THR A 59 -9.68 -9.79 -0.99
CA THR A 59 -8.39 -9.18 -0.59
C THR A 59 -8.15 -7.85 -1.30
N TRP A 60 -8.40 -7.79 -2.61
CA TRP A 60 -8.31 -6.54 -3.37
C TRP A 60 -9.28 -5.48 -2.83
N LEU A 61 -10.54 -5.86 -2.60
CA LEU A 61 -11.57 -4.96 -2.09
C LEU A 61 -11.25 -4.46 -0.67
N ARG A 62 -10.73 -5.36 0.19
CA ARG A 62 -10.25 -5.03 1.54
C ARG A 62 -9.13 -4.00 1.45
N ASN A 63 -8.12 -4.26 0.62
CA ASN A 63 -6.99 -3.35 0.42
C ASN A 63 -7.44 -2.00 -0.12
N TYR A 64 -8.37 -1.97 -1.07
CA TYR A 64 -8.93 -0.73 -1.61
C TYR A 64 -9.64 0.10 -0.54
N ILE A 65 -10.52 -0.51 0.25
CA ILE A 65 -11.29 0.20 1.28
C ILE A 65 -10.37 0.66 2.42
N ALA A 66 -9.54 -0.23 2.96
CA ALA A 66 -8.63 0.10 4.05
C ALA A 66 -7.59 1.15 3.63
N GLY A 67 -7.01 1.01 2.43
CA GLY A 67 -6.06 1.98 1.87
C GLY A 67 -6.70 3.34 1.63
N THR A 68 -7.93 3.37 1.09
CA THR A 68 -8.67 4.62 0.88
C THR A 68 -9.00 5.31 2.21
N LEU A 69 -9.45 4.55 3.22
CA LEU A 69 -9.73 5.09 4.55
C LEU A 69 -8.47 5.65 5.20
N LEU A 70 -7.36 4.89 5.16
CA LEU A 70 -6.08 5.35 5.70
C LEU A 70 -5.64 6.64 5.02
N TYR A 71 -5.68 6.69 3.70
CA TYR A 71 -5.31 7.87 2.90
C TYR A 71 -6.17 9.09 3.23
N LEU A 72 -7.51 8.96 3.18
CA LEU A 72 -8.41 10.09 3.41
C LEU A 72 -8.38 10.55 4.87
N VAL A 73 -8.44 9.63 5.84
CA VAL A 73 -8.44 9.99 7.27
C VAL A 73 -7.12 10.64 7.67
N SER A 74 -5.98 10.06 7.26
CA SER A 74 -4.67 10.66 7.58
C SER A 74 -4.49 12.04 6.94
N GLY A 75 -4.82 12.19 5.65
CA GLY A 75 -4.76 13.48 4.96
C GLY A 75 -5.70 14.53 5.56
N LEU A 76 -6.91 14.13 5.98
CA LEU A 76 -7.85 15.02 6.66
C LEU A 76 -7.36 15.44 8.04
N LEU A 77 -6.86 14.51 8.86
CA LEU A 77 -6.32 14.80 10.18
C LEU A 77 -5.08 15.71 10.08
N TRP A 78 -4.22 15.48 9.10
CA TRP A 78 -3.09 16.36 8.83
C TRP A 78 -3.56 17.75 8.42
N CYS A 79 -4.49 17.86 7.48
CA CYS A 79 -5.05 19.15 7.06
C CYS A 79 -5.68 19.90 8.23
N PHE A 80 -6.44 19.21 9.08
CA PHE A 80 -7.03 19.78 10.28
C PHE A 80 -5.95 20.27 11.25
N TYR A 81 -4.93 19.46 11.52
CA TYR A 81 -3.88 19.85 12.44
C TYR A 81 -3.04 21.04 11.92
N VAL A 82 -2.56 20.95 10.67
CA VAL A 82 -1.62 21.93 10.10
C VAL A 82 -2.33 23.20 9.65
N TYR A 83 -3.41 23.09 8.87
CA TYR A 83 -4.07 24.26 8.28
C TYR A 83 -5.06 24.96 9.21
N TYR A 84 -5.60 24.25 10.21
CA TYR A 84 -6.54 24.84 11.17
C TYR A 84 -5.90 25.10 12.54
N LEU A 85 -5.33 24.08 13.19
CA LEU A 85 -4.79 24.25 14.56
C LEU A 85 -3.41 24.95 14.60
N LYS A 86 -2.55 24.71 13.61
CA LYS A 86 -1.15 25.18 13.61
C LYS A 86 -0.78 26.03 12.39
N ARG A 87 -1.77 26.73 11.82
CA ARG A 87 -1.60 27.53 10.59
C ARG A 87 -0.39 28.45 10.64
N ASN A 88 -0.28 29.25 11.70
CA ASN A 88 0.77 30.27 11.83
C ASN A 88 2.17 29.71 12.15
N VAL A 89 2.30 28.39 12.35
CA VAL A 89 3.56 27.74 12.74
C VAL A 89 4.25 27.10 11.53
N TYR A 90 3.47 26.40 10.70
CA TYR A 90 4.03 25.53 9.66
C TYR A 90 3.83 26.07 8.23
N VAL A 91 2.89 26.99 8.00
CA VAL A 91 2.52 27.42 6.64
C VAL A 91 2.43 28.95 6.56
N PRO A 92 3.13 29.59 5.61
CA PRO A 92 2.94 31.01 5.30
C PRO A 92 1.47 31.31 4.95
N LYS A 93 1.03 32.56 5.17
CA LYS A 93 -0.41 32.93 5.08
C LYS A 93 -1.07 32.61 3.73
N ASP A 94 -0.31 32.61 2.65
CA ASP A 94 -0.77 32.47 1.27
C ASP A 94 -0.42 31.12 0.61
N ASP A 95 0.15 30.18 1.37
CA ASP A 95 0.66 28.90 0.85
C ASP A 95 -0.29 27.71 1.08
N ILE A 96 -1.50 27.94 1.60
CA ILE A 96 -2.50 26.87 1.75
C ILE A 96 -3.17 26.61 0.39
N PRO A 97 -3.13 25.36 -0.12
CA PRO A 97 -3.80 25.01 -1.35
C PRO A 97 -5.31 25.26 -1.27
N THR A 98 -5.89 25.72 -2.38
CA THR A 98 -7.35 25.89 -2.46
C THR A 98 -8.07 24.56 -2.32
N ARG A 99 -9.32 24.57 -1.83
CA ARG A 99 -10.17 23.36 -1.77
C ARG A 99 -10.30 22.67 -3.12
N LYS A 100 -10.37 23.44 -4.21
CA LYS A 100 -10.42 22.91 -5.58
C LYS A 100 -9.15 22.14 -5.94
N ALA A 101 -7.97 22.64 -5.55
CA ALA A 101 -6.70 21.94 -5.75
C ALA A 101 -6.64 20.63 -4.94
N MET A 102 -7.02 20.66 -3.67
CA MET A 102 -7.06 19.46 -2.83
C MET A 102 -8.05 18.40 -3.35
N LEU A 103 -9.24 18.80 -3.79
CA LEU A 103 -10.21 17.86 -4.39
C LEU A 103 -9.70 17.26 -5.70
N LEU A 104 -8.98 18.04 -6.51
CA LEU A 104 -8.37 17.55 -7.74
C LEU A 104 -7.25 16.54 -7.44
N GLN A 105 -6.43 16.80 -6.43
CA GLN A 105 -5.40 15.89 -5.92
C GLN A 105 -6.01 14.57 -5.44
N ILE A 106 -7.05 14.63 -4.59
CA ILE A 106 -7.81 13.44 -4.18
C ILE A 106 -8.34 12.69 -5.40
N PHE A 107 -8.97 13.38 -6.36
CA PHE A 107 -9.52 12.75 -7.54
C PHE A 107 -8.46 12.00 -8.37
N VAL A 108 -7.29 12.59 -8.57
CA VAL A 108 -6.18 11.95 -9.28
C VAL A 108 -5.63 10.75 -8.48
N ALA A 109 -5.43 10.91 -7.17
CA ALA A 109 -4.98 9.82 -6.30
C ALA A 109 -5.97 8.64 -6.31
N MET A 110 -7.27 8.92 -6.25
CA MET A 110 -8.32 7.89 -6.28
C MET A 110 -8.38 7.12 -7.60
N LYS A 111 -7.98 7.72 -8.73
CA LYS A 111 -7.82 6.99 -10.00
C LYS A 111 -6.67 6.01 -9.98
N ALA A 112 -5.60 6.32 -9.26
CA ALA A 112 -4.43 5.46 -9.13
C ALA A 112 -4.61 4.39 -8.05
N MET A 113 -5.44 4.66 -7.03
CA MET A 113 -5.66 3.79 -5.86
C MET A 113 -5.93 2.31 -6.21
N PRO A 114 -6.84 1.97 -7.16
CA PRO A 114 -7.07 0.58 -7.59
C PRO A 114 -5.82 -0.19 -7.99
N TRP A 115 -4.87 0.50 -8.66
CA TRP A 115 -3.63 -0.08 -9.15
C TRP A 115 -2.58 -0.18 -8.04
N TYR A 116 -2.50 0.84 -7.18
CA TYR A 116 -1.60 0.84 -6.02
C TYR A 116 -1.91 -0.31 -5.06
N VAL A 117 -3.20 -0.54 -4.77
CA VAL A 117 -3.62 -1.66 -3.91
C VAL A 117 -3.58 -3.02 -4.62
N GLY A 118 -3.40 -3.02 -5.94
CA GLY A 118 -3.15 -4.24 -6.72
C GLY A 118 -1.83 -4.90 -6.35
N LEU A 119 -0.78 -4.13 -6.07
CA LEU A 119 0.54 -4.65 -5.67
C LEU A 119 0.50 -5.51 -4.39
N PRO A 120 -0.02 -5.02 -3.24
CA PRO A 120 -0.13 -5.86 -2.05
C PRO A 120 -1.08 -7.04 -2.25
N THR A 121 -2.14 -6.88 -3.05
CA THR A 121 -3.06 -7.99 -3.39
C THR A 121 -2.33 -9.13 -4.13
N VAL A 122 -1.52 -8.80 -5.14
CA VAL A 122 -0.72 -9.78 -5.87
C VAL A 122 0.33 -10.41 -4.94
N SER A 123 0.98 -9.61 -4.09
CA SER A 123 1.93 -10.10 -3.09
C SER A 123 1.29 -11.14 -2.14
N GLU A 124 0.11 -10.84 -1.60
CA GLU A 124 -0.64 -11.78 -0.75
C GLU A 124 -1.01 -13.05 -1.51
N TYR A 125 -1.51 -12.93 -2.74
CA TYR A 125 -1.81 -14.08 -3.57
C TYR A 125 -0.57 -14.96 -3.81
N MET A 126 0.58 -14.36 -4.08
CA MET A 126 1.85 -15.07 -4.25
C MET A 126 2.28 -15.82 -2.98
N ILE A 127 2.09 -15.21 -1.81
CA ILE A 127 2.37 -15.83 -0.51
C ILE A 127 1.45 -17.02 -0.28
N GLU A 128 0.13 -16.84 -0.43
CA GLU A 128 -0.88 -17.88 -0.21
C GLU A 128 -0.67 -19.10 -1.13
N ASN A 129 -0.15 -18.89 -2.33
CA ASN A 129 0.15 -19.96 -3.29
C ASN A 129 1.58 -20.53 -3.14
N GLY A 130 2.36 -20.05 -2.16
CA GLY A 130 3.72 -20.51 -1.91
C GLY A 130 4.73 -20.17 -3.01
N TRP A 131 4.48 -19.12 -3.79
CA TRP A 131 5.39 -18.66 -4.85
C TRP A 131 6.61 -17.93 -4.28
N THR A 132 6.49 -17.47 -3.04
CA THR A 132 7.51 -16.73 -2.29
C THR A 132 7.75 -17.39 -0.95
N LYS A 133 8.99 -17.28 -0.44
CA LYS A 133 9.28 -17.67 0.94
C LYS A 133 8.88 -16.54 1.89
N CYS A 134 7.81 -16.75 2.64
CA CYS A 134 7.33 -15.82 3.68
C CYS A 134 7.43 -16.48 5.05
N PHE A 135 7.63 -15.68 6.09
CA PHE A 135 7.74 -16.15 7.47
C PHE A 135 6.60 -15.56 8.28
N ALA A 136 5.73 -16.40 8.82
CA ALA A 136 4.58 -15.97 9.61
C ALA A 136 5.01 -15.36 10.96
N ARG A 137 6.18 -15.77 11.49
CA ARG A 137 6.65 -15.34 12.82
C ARG A 137 8.14 -15.02 12.80
N ILE A 138 8.54 -14.06 13.63
CA ILE A 138 9.96 -13.73 13.85
C ILE A 138 10.72 -14.95 14.42
N SER A 139 10.05 -15.79 15.21
CA SER A 139 10.64 -17.03 15.77
C SER A 139 11.12 -18.01 14.70
N ASP A 140 10.60 -17.94 13.48
CA ASP A 140 10.91 -18.87 12.41
C ASP A 140 12.29 -18.59 11.78
N ILE A 141 12.82 -17.38 12.00
CA ILE A 141 14.11 -16.91 11.46
C ILE A 141 15.03 -16.29 12.52
N GLY A 142 14.50 -15.92 13.68
CA GLY A 142 15.19 -15.19 14.73
C GLY A 142 15.33 -13.69 14.46
N TRP A 143 15.53 -12.93 15.54
CA TRP A 143 15.64 -11.46 15.50
C TRP A 143 16.75 -10.95 14.59
N PHE A 144 17.91 -11.61 14.57
CA PHE A 144 19.03 -11.19 13.74
C PHE A 144 18.69 -11.25 12.25
N ALA A 145 18.17 -12.40 11.78
CA ALA A 145 17.77 -12.54 10.38
C ALA A 145 16.61 -11.61 10.02
N TYR A 146 15.66 -11.40 10.92
CA TYR A 146 14.59 -10.42 10.75
C TYR A 146 15.13 -9.01 10.51
N LEU A 147 16.10 -8.55 11.32
CA LEU A 147 16.73 -7.24 11.14
C LEU A 147 17.50 -7.15 9.81
N VAL A 148 18.21 -8.20 9.42
CA VAL A 148 18.91 -8.26 8.12
C VAL A 148 17.92 -8.15 6.97
N TYR A 149 16.83 -8.93 6.99
CA TYR A 149 15.79 -8.86 5.96
C TYR A 149 15.09 -7.50 5.93
N LEU A 150 14.85 -6.87 7.09
CA LEU A 150 14.29 -5.53 7.15
C LEU A 150 15.20 -4.50 6.46
N VAL A 151 16.52 -4.55 6.72
CA VAL A 151 17.48 -3.67 6.06
C VAL A 151 17.51 -3.91 4.55
N ILE A 152 17.57 -5.18 4.13
CA ILE A 152 17.52 -5.55 2.71
C ILE A 152 16.25 -5.02 2.05
N TYR A 153 15.09 -5.17 2.70
CA TYR A 153 13.82 -4.63 2.22
C TYR A 153 13.86 -3.11 2.05
N LEU A 154 14.32 -2.37 3.06
CA LEU A 154 14.39 -0.90 2.98
C LEU A 154 15.30 -0.44 1.83
N VAL A 155 16.47 -1.08 1.67
CA VAL A 155 17.39 -0.77 0.56
C VAL A 155 16.75 -1.03 -0.79
N LEU A 156 16.04 -2.15 -0.95
CA LEU A 156 15.43 -2.53 -2.22
C LEU A 156 14.18 -1.73 -2.55
N VAL A 157 13.39 -1.36 -1.54
CA VAL A 157 12.26 -0.45 -1.74
C VAL A 157 12.77 0.91 -2.19
N GLU A 158 13.79 1.47 -1.54
CA GLU A 158 14.37 2.76 -1.93
C GLU A 158 14.93 2.70 -3.36
N PHE A 159 15.72 1.67 -3.66
CA PHE A 159 16.27 1.45 -4.99
C PHE A 159 15.17 1.24 -6.05
N GLY A 160 14.16 0.44 -5.75
CA GLY A 160 13.04 0.15 -6.65
C GLY A 160 12.19 1.38 -6.94
N ILE A 161 11.87 2.18 -5.92
CA ILE A 161 11.14 3.45 -6.08
C ILE A 161 11.96 4.42 -6.93
N TYR A 162 13.27 4.53 -6.70
CA TYR A 162 14.14 5.38 -7.50
C TYR A 162 14.09 5.01 -8.99
N TRP A 163 14.28 3.73 -9.33
CA TRP A 163 14.28 3.28 -10.72
C TRP A 163 12.89 3.39 -11.37
N MET A 164 11.83 3.01 -10.66
CA MET A 164 10.46 3.19 -11.14
C MET A 164 10.17 4.67 -11.45
N HIS A 165 10.58 5.58 -10.57
CA HIS A 165 10.42 7.01 -10.78
C HIS A 165 11.26 7.53 -11.95
N ARG A 166 12.50 7.03 -12.10
CA ARG A 166 13.38 7.34 -13.23
C ARG A 166 12.76 6.88 -14.56
N GLU A 167 12.22 5.67 -14.61
CA GLU A 167 11.56 5.11 -15.79
C GLU A 167 10.29 5.87 -16.17
N LEU A 168 9.51 6.33 -15.19
CA LEU A 168 8.36 7.21 -15.40
C LEU A 168 8.76 8.54 -16.08
N HIS A 169 10.00 8.98 -15.92
CA HIS A 169 10.56 10.13 -16.61
C HIS A 169 11.15 9.80 -17.99
N ASP A 170 11.84 8.68 -18.12
CA ASP A 170 12.56 8.32 -19.35
C ASP A 170 11.64 7.75 -20.44
N ILE A 171 10.59 7.00 -20.05
CA ILE A 171 9.66 6.38 -20.99
C ILE A 171 8.52 7.36 -21.31
N LYS A 172 8.53 7.93 -22.53
CA LYS A 172 7.55 8.94 -22.98
C LYS A 172 6.08 8.55 -22.75
N PHE A 173 5.74 7.28 -22.94
CA PHE A 173 4.38 6.77 -22.71
C PHE A 173 3.98 6.88 -21.23
N LEU A 174 4.85 6.40 -20.33
CA LEU A 174 4.64 6.46 -18.88
C LEU A 174 4.63 7.90 -18.39
N TYR A 175 5.54 8.73 -18.90
CA TYR A 175 5.54 10.15 -18.61
C TYR A 175 4.19 10.80 -18.95
N LYS A 176 3.72 10.63 -20.20
CA LYS A 176 2.50 11.31 -20.66
C LYS A 176 1.24 10.88 -19.91
N HIS A 177 1.09 9.60 -19.58
CA HIS A 177 -0.17 9.07 -19.07
C HIS A 177 -0.20 8.84 -17.55
N LEU A 178 0.96 8.67 -16.92
CA LEU A 178 1.06 8.38 -15.48
C LEU A 178 1.78 9.50 -14.73
N HIS A 179 2.90 10.01 -15.25
CA HIS A 179 3.77 10.92 -14.49
C HIS A 179 3.50 12.41 -14.67
N ALA A 180 3.05 12.83 -15.85
CA ALA A 180 2.85 14.25 -16.17
C ALA A 180 1.82 14.90 -15.25
N THR A 181 0.77 14.16 -14.89
CA THR A 181 -0.27 14.64 -13.96
C THR A 181 0.28 14.96 -12.57
N HIS A 182 1.31 14.24 -12.12
CA HIS A 182 1.97 14.48 -10.83
C HIS A 182 2.74 15.82 -10.83
N HIS A 183 3.38 16.19 -11.96
CA HIS A 183 4.08 17.47 -12.11
C HIS A 183 3.15 18.69 -12.18
N ILE A 184 1.84 18.50 -12.38
CA ILE A 184 0.86 19.60 -12.39
C ILE A 184 0.78 20.30 -11.02
N TYR A 185 1.17 19.62 -9.93
CA TYR A 185 1.11 20.13 -8.55
C TYR A 185 2.45 20.60 -7.99
N ASN A 186 3.47 20.77 -8.82
CA ASN A 186 4.83 21.08 -8.38
C ASN A 186 5.05 22.56 -7.97
N LYS A 187 3.98 23.36 -7.89
CA LYS A 187 4.06 24.70 -7.29
C LYS A 187 3.84 24.58 -5.79
N GLN A 188 4.74 25.17 -5.01
CA GLN A 188 4.82 25.02 -3.56
C GLN A 188 3.51 25.40 -2.83
N ASN A 189 2.76 26.35 -3.38
CA ASN A 189 1.45 26.78 -2.88
C ASN A 189 0.26 25.90 -3.33
N THR A 190 0.51 24.81 -4.06
CA THR A 190 -0.53 23.89 -4.53
C THR A 190 -0.45 22.51 -3.90
N LEU A 191 0.61 22.19 -3.15
CA LEU A 191 0.84 20.86 -2.60
C LEU A 191 0.09 20.65 -1.28
N SER A 192 -0.66 19.55 -1.16
CA SER A 192 -1.33 19.14 0.07
C SER A 192 -0.97 17.69 0.40
N PRO A 193 -1.34 17.15 1.57
CA PRO A 193 -1.18 15.72 1.89
C PRO A 193 -1.90 14.77 0.94
N PHE A 194 -2.78 15.28 0.07
CA PHE A 194 -3.50 14.50 -0.92
C PHE A 194 -2.82 14.46 -2.30
N ALA A 195 -1.68 15.14 -2.45
CA ALA A 195 -0.94 15.24 -3.72
C ALA A 195 -0.12 13.99 -4.06
#